data_AF-A0A7J5ZBU8-F1
#
_entry.id   AF-A0A7J5ZBU8-F1
#
_cell.length_a   1.000
_cell.length_b   1.000
_cell.length_c   1.000
_cell.angle_alpha   90.00
_cell.angle_beta   90.00
_cell.angle_gamma   90.00
#
_symmetry.space_group_name_H-M   'P 1'
#
loop_
_entity.id
_entity.type
_entity.pdbx_description
1 polymer ?
#
loop_
_entity_poly.entity_id
_entity_poly.type
_entity_poly.pdbx_seq_one_letter_code
_entity_poly.pdbx_strand_id
1 'polypeptide(L)'
;MLVPPLQLLSAAMWQLAKQKDVMNYEKLQEFVFMVTEAVPELINLRQRAQLILGLRARLILEHCKDSARGSVDSQLIQRYLDRLPITSANTDYRDAEVQTTESNFIALVQSLLKDPVERAYFFQEVFPVEYGPQFDSALHVLLWELLSKLEKLLPVPDLKQTVAWLGSAPSLLEKCVQSSPEELGLTFKHYKSSGLLKMPYGPSSTIGSCIMSALSIPPSQKTNISAGLESIHNYANMLHPITLIGLDGYSFVAVYTKRKFQPLK
;
A
#
# COMPACT_ATOMS: atom_id res chain seq x y z
N MET A 1 -16.94 -3.79 -2.54
CA MET A 1 -16.52 -3.16 -1.26
C MET A 1 -15.66 -1.95 -1.59
N LEU A 2 -15.85 -0.80 -0.93
CA LEU A 2 -15.02 0.41 -1.14
C LEU A 2 -13.74 0.34 -0.28
N VAL A 3 -12.98 -0.73 -0.42
CA VAL A 3 -11.68 -0.85 0.24
C VAL A 3 -10.62 -0.59 -0.82
N PRO A 4 -9.71 0.38 -0.63
CA PRO A 4 -8.57 0.59 -1.50
C PRO A 4 -7.86 -0.74 -1.82
N PRO A 5 -7.46 -0.99 -3.09
CA PRO A 5 -6.86 -2.27 -3.48
C PRO A 5 -5.71 -2.72 -2.59
N LEU A 6 -4.87 -1.78 -2.15
CA LEU A 6 -3.75 -2.09 -1.27
C LEU A 6 -4.17 -2.51 0.15
N GLN A 7 -5.21 -1.89 0.72
CA GLN A 7 -5.73 -2.31 2.02
C GLN A 7 -6.32 -3.72 1.93
N LEU A 8 -7.00 -4.04 0.82
CA LEU A 8 -7.52 -5.38 0.58
C LEU A 8 -6.38 -6.41 0.46
N LEU A 9 -5.33 -6.09 -0.29
CA LEU A 9 -4.15 -6.95 -0.42
C LEU A 9 -3.44 -7.14 0.92
N SER A 10 -3.23 -6.06 1.67
CA SER A 10 -2.64 -6.08 3.02
C SER A 10 -3.44 -6.96 3.98
N ALA A 11 -4.77 -6.85 3.95
CA ALA A 11 -5.66 -7.69 4.74
C ALA A 11 -5.56 -9.17 4.32
N ALA A 12 -5.48 -9.46 3.02
CA ALA A 12 -5.30 -10.83 2.53
C ALA A 12 -3.96 -11.42 2.99
N MET A 13 -2.87 -10.66 2.90
CA MET A 13 -1.55 -11.07 3.39
C MET A 13 -1.55 -11.34 4.89
N TRP A 14 -2.25 -10.51 5.67
CA TRP A 14 -2.45 -10.76 7.10
C TRP A 14 -3.24 -12.04 7.38
N GLN A 15 -4.31 -12.30 6.63
CA GLN A 15 -5.11 -13.52 6.81
C GLN A 15 -4.30 -14.78 6.49
N LEU A 16 -3.47 -14.77 5.45
CA LEU A 16 -2.57 -15.89 5.12
C LEU A 16 -1.66 -16.25 6.32
N ALA A 17 -1.02 -15.26 6.92
CA ALA A 17 -0.17 -15.47 8.10
C ALA A 17 -0.99 -15.93 9.31
N LYS A 18 -2.14 -15.30 9.57
CA LYS A 18 -3.00 -15.61 10.73
C LYS A 18 -3.56 -17.04 10.68
N GLN A 19 -3.96 -17.50 9.50
CA GLN A 19 -4.50 -18.84 9.29
C GLN A 19 -3.39 -19.91 9.23
N LYS A 20 -2.11 -19.50 9.29
CA LYS A 20 -0.94 -20.37 9.11
C LYS A 20 -1.03 -21.15 7.80
N ASP A 21 -1.46 -20.48 6.73
CA ASP A 21 -1.46 -21.05 5.38
C ASP A 21 -0.03 -21.03 4.82
N VAL A 22 0.82 -21.88 5.41
CA VAL A 22 2.26 -21.90 5.18
C VAL A 22 2.59 -22.16 3.71
N MET A 23 1.78 -22.96 3.02
CA MET A 23 1.97 -23.28 1.60
C MET A 23 1.85 -22.04 0.70
N ASN A 24 1.21 -20.97 1.18
CA ASN A 24 1.11 -19.69 0.47
C ASN A 24 2.11 -18.63 0.99
N TYR A 25 3.04 -18.98 1.89
CA TYR A 25 4.03 -18.03 2.41
C TYR A 25 4.99 -17.51 1.34
N GLU A 26 5.15 -18.20 0.21
CA GLU A 26 5.92 -17.68 -0.93
C GLU A 26 5.32 -16.36 -1.45
N LYS A 27 3.99 -16.28 -1.61
CA LYS A 27 3.29 -15.05 -2.01
C LYS A 27 3.42 -13.94 -0.98
N LEU A 28 3.36 -14.31 0.30
CA LEU A 28 3.56 -13.36 1.40
C LEU A 28 4.99 -12.80 1.38
N GLN A 29 5.98 -13.65 1.10
CA GLN A 29 7.37 -13.25 0.98
C GLN A 29 7.59 -12.30 -0.21
N GLU A 30 7.02 -12.61 -1.37
CA GLU A 30 7.05 -11.75 -2.56
C GLU A 30 6.44 -10.38 -2.26
N PHE A 31 5.30 -10.34 -1.56
CA PHE A 31 4.68 -9.11 -1.12
C PHE A 31 5.61 -8.30 -0.20
N VAL A 32 6.19 -8.92 0.83
CA VAL A 32 7.13 -8.25 1.74
C VAL A 32 8.31 -7.70 0.96
N PHE A 33 8.89 -8.48 0.04
CA PHE A 33 9.99 -8.04 -0.80
C PHE A 33 9.60 -6.84 -1.65
N MET A 34 8.49 -6.91 -2.39
CA MET A 34 8.00 -5.81 -3.23
C MET A 34 7.81 -4.51 -2.43
N VAL A 35 7.14 -4.59 -1.28
CA VAL A 35 6.84 -3.42 -0.45
C VAL A 35 8.12 -2.80 0.12
N THR A 36 9.06 -3.62 0.57
CA THR A 36 10.30 -3.15 1.20
C THR A 36 11.38 -2.75 0.20
N GLU A 37 11.26 -3.13 -1.07
CA GLU A 37 12.03 -2.54 -2.17
C GLU A 37 11.47 -1.18 -2.58
N ALA A 38 10.15 -1.06 -2.67
CA ALA A 38 9.51 0.20 -3.06
C ALA A 38 9.64 1.29 -1.99
N VAL A 39 9.59 0.91 -0.71
CA VAL A 39 9.73 1.83 0.43
C VAL A 39 10.59 1.18 1.53
N PRO A 40 11.93 1.26 1.43
CA PRO A 40 12.84 0.59 2.35
C PRO A 40 12.79 1.12 3.79
N GLU A 41 12.27 2.33 4.01
CA GLU A 41 12.17 2.96 5.32
C GLU A 41 11.00 2.41 6.17
N LEU A 42 10.15 1.56 5.61
CA LEU A 42 9.01 0.98 6.33
C LEU A 42 9.45 0.15 7.53
N ILE A 43 10.45 -0.71 7.35
CA ILE A 43 11.03 -1.54 8.41
C ILE A 43 12.53 -1.56 8.25
N ASN A 44 13.26 -1.71 9.36
CA ASN A 44 14.72 -1.74 9.26
C ASN A 44 15.19 -3.04 8.58
N LEU A 45 16.43 -3.04 8.10
CA LEU A 45 17.00 -4.16 7.35
C LEU A 45 17.03 -5.47 8.16
N ARG A 46 17.19 -5.40 9.49
CA ARG A 46 17.16 -6.57 10.37
C ARG A 46 15.74 -7.15 10.50
N GLN A 47 14.72 -6.32 10.68
CA GLN A 47 13.32 -6.73 10.70
C GLN A 47 12.91 -7.36 9.36
N ARG A 48 13.33 -6.75 8.25
CA ARG A 48 13.12 -7.30 6.91
C ARG A 48 13.76 -8.68 6.77
N ALA A 49 15.01 -8.82 7.21
CA ALA A 49 15.74 -10.08 7.18
C ALA A 49 15.04 -11.16 8.03
N GLN A 50 14.66 -10.83 9.26
CA GLN A 50 13.94 -11.73 10.16
C GLN A 50 12.61 -12.21 9.56
N LEU A 51 11.83 -11.29 8.97
CA LEU A 51 10.55 -11.62 8.36
C LEU A 51 10.71 -12.52 7.14
N ILE A 52 11.60 -12.17 6.20
CA ILE A 52 11.85 -12.98 5.00
C ILE A 52 12.39 -14.36 5.37
N LEU A 53 13.41 -14.43 6.22
CA LEU A 53 14.03 -15.69 6.63
C LEU A 53 13.06 -16.54 7.42
N GLY A 54 12.29 -15.96 8.35
CA GLY A 54 11.36 -16.72 9.16
C GLY A 54 10.19 -17.29 8.34
N LEU A 55 9.65 -16.54 7.38
CA LEU A 55 8.62 -17.04 6.46
C LEU A 55 9.15 -18.20 5.62
N ARG A 56 10.36 -18.05 5.05
CA ARG A 56 10.97 -19.09 4.22
C ARG A 56 11.36 -20.32 5.03
N ALA A 57 11.90 -20.13 6.23
CA ALA A 57 12.22 -21.23 7.15
C ALA A 57 10.96 -22.04 7.48
N ARG A 58 9.84 -21.36 7.76
CA ARG A 58 8.56 -22.02 8.03
C ARG A 58 8.08 -22.84 6.84
N LEU A 59 8.14 -22.27 5.62
CA LEU A 59 7.78 -22.97 4.39
C LEU A 59 8.64 -24.22 4.16
N ILE A 60 9.97 -24.09 4.27
CA ILE A 60 10.90 -25.21 4.11
C ILE A 60 10.62 -26.32 5.12
N LEU A 61 10.41 -25.96 6.39
CA LEU A 61 10.14 -26.95 7.44
C LEU A 61 8.79 -27.64 7.25
N GLU A 62 7.78 -26.95 6.73
CA GLU A 62 6.49 -27.59 6.38
C GLU A 62 6.68 -28.66 5.28
N HIS A 63 7.47 -28.34 4.25
CA HIS A 63 7.83 -29.32 3.22
C HIS A 63 8.65 -30.51 3.75
N CYS A 64 9.51 -30.28 4.74
CA CYS A 64 10.23 -31.35 5.44
C CYS A 64 9.27 -32.22 6.29
N LYS A 65 8.20 -31.64 6.83
CA LYS A 65 7.25 -32.29 7.74
C LYS A 65 6.21 -33.13 7.01
N ASP A 66 5.63 -32.63 5.91
CA ASP A 66 4.54 -33.23 5.12
C ASP A 66 4.90 -34.52 4.35
N SER A 67 5.96 -35.19 4.78
CA SER A 67 6.44 -36.49 4.29
C SER A 67 5.52 -37.69 4.55
N ALA A 68 4.23 -37.46 4.85
CA ALA A 68 3.20 -38.49 5.05
C ALA A 68 3.05 -39.47 3.85
N ARG A 69 3.67 -39.17 2.70
CA ARG A 69 3.69 -40.01 1.49
C ARG A 69 5.03 -40.73 1.23
N GLY A 70 5.97 -40.71 2.17
CA GLY A 70 7.15 -41.58 2.14
C GLY A 70 8.40 -41.03 1.44
N SER A 71 8.32 -39.89 0.73
CA SER A 71 9.51 -39.17 0.28
C SER A 71 9.35 -37.66 0.43
N VAL A 72 10.42 -37.02 0.90
CA VAL A 72 10.56 -35.56 0.93
C VAL A 72 11.01 -35.10 -0.45
N ASP A 73 10.42 -34.03 -0.98
CA ASP A 73 10.88 -33.43 -2.23
C ASP A 73 12.16 -32.63 -1.99
N SER A 74 13.27 -33.35 -1.95
CA SER A 74 14.60 -32.76 -1.72
C SER A 74 14.98 -31.76 -2.82
N GLN A 75 14.46 -31.89 -4.05
CA GLN A 75 14.77 -30.95 -5.12
C GLN A 75 14.09 -29.61 -4.90
N LEU A 76 12.80 -29.63 -4.53
CA LEU A 76 12.07 -28.41 -4.18
C LEU A 76 12.71 -27.70 -2.98
N ILE A 77 13.05 -28.44 -1.93
CA ILE A 77 13.69 -27.87 -0.74
C ILE A 77 15.05 -27.28 -1.07
N GLN A 78 15.86 -27.94 -1.91
CA GLN A 78 17.14 -27.39 -2.34
C GLN A 78 16.98 -26.05 -3.06
N ARG A 79 15.96 -25.90 -3.92
CA ARG A 79 15.69 -24.61 -4.58
C ARG A 79 15.35 -23.50 -3.58
N TYR A 80 14.64 -23.82 -2.50
CA TYR A 80 14.37 -22.85 -1.44
C TYR A 80 15.63 -22.52 -0.63
N LEU A 81 16.52 -23.49 -0.39
CA LEU A 81 17.81 -23.27 0.27
C LEU A 81 18.76 -22.41 -0.56
N ASP A 82 18.85 -22.65 -1.87
CA ASP A 82 19.72 -21.87 -2.76
C ASP A 82 19.30 -20.38 -2.81
N ARG A 83 18.00 -20.13 -2.63
CA ARG A 83 17.42 -18.78 -2.57
C ARG A 83 17.43 -18.20 -1.16
N LEU A 84 17.67 -18.99 -0.12
CA LEU A 84 17.56 -18.61 1.28
C LEU A 84 18.49 -17.44 1.64
N PRO A 85 19.78 -17.41 1.24
CA PRO A 85 20.66 -16.30 1.53
C PRO A 85 20.11 -15.01 0.92
N ILE A 86 19.62 -14.13 1.78
CA ILE A 86 19.13 -12.80 1.39
C ILE A 86 20.25 -11.76 1.43
N THR A 87 21.31 -12.04 2.18
CA THR A 87 22.49 -11.17 2.30
C THR A 87 23.41 -11.26 1.09
N SER A 88 23.35 -12.32 0.29
CA SER A 88 24.20 -12.50 -0.91
C SER A 88 23.76 -11.61 -2.08
N ALA A 89 22.49 -11.22 -2.12
CA ALA A 89 21.93 -10.38 -3.19
C ALA A 89 22.20 -8.88 -3.00
N ASN A 90 22.45 -8.42 -1.77
CA ASN A 90 22.65 -7.01 -1.44
C ASN A 90 24.05 -6.77 -0.87
N THR A 91 24.96 -6.26 -1.69
CA THR A 91 26.37 -6.00 -1.32
C THR A 91 26.54 -5.06 -0.13
N ASP A 92 25.55 -4.20 0.11
CA ASP A 92 25.62 -3.13 1.10
C ASP A 92 25.06 -3.53 2.48
N TYR A 93 24.49 -4.73 2.62
CA TYR A 93 23.97 -5.24 3.89
C TYR A 93 24.79 -6.43 4.40
N ARG A 94 25.57 -6.20 5.45
CA ARG A 94 26.47 -7.19 6.06
C ARG A 94 26.18 -7.35 7.55
N ASP A 95 25.02 -7.92 7.87
CA ASP A 95 24.73 -8.36 9.23
C ASP A 95 25.29 -9.79 9.44
N ALA A 96 26.36 -9.90 10.22
CA ALA A 96 27.04 -11.17 10.50
C ALA A 96 26.16 -12.17 11.26
N GLU A 97 25.23 -11.68 12.10
CA GLU A 97 24.28 -12.51 12.83
C GLU A 97 23.28 -13.16 11.86
N VAL A 98 22.81 -12.38 10.88
CA VAL A 98 21.92 -12.87 9.81
C VAL A 98 22.64 -13.94 8.97
N GLN A 99 23.87 -13.68 8.53
CA GLN A 99 24.66 -14.64 7.74
C GLN A 99 24.92 -15.95 8.50
N THR A 100 25.21 -15.85 9.79
CA THR A 100 25.39 -17.01 10.67
C THR A 100 24.08 -17.79 10.79
N THR A 101 22.94 -17.10 10.96
CA THR A 101 21.61 -17.72 11.05
C THR A 101 21.24 -18.44 9.75
N GLU A 102 21.48 -17.81 8.59
CA GLU A 102 21.28 -18.41 7.26
C GLU A 102 22.08 -19.71 7.13
N SER A 103 23.37 -19.67 7.48
CA SER A 103 24.28 -20.82 7.34
C SER A 103 23.89 -21.97 8.27
N ASN A 104 23.55 -21.65 9.52
CA ASN A 104 23.09 -22.64 10.51
C ASN A 104 21.77 -23.29 10.08
N PHE A 105 20.82 -22.51 9.55
CA PHE A 105 19.55 -23.04 9.08
C PHE A 105 19.73 -23.93 7.84
N ILE A 106 20.59 -23.56 6.89
CA ILE A 106 20.92 -24.42 5.74
C ILE A 106 21.49 -25.75 6.22
N ALA A 107 22.45 -25.73 7.14
CA ALA A 107 23.05 -26.94 7.70
C ALA A 107 22.02 -27.83 8.42
N LEU A 108 21.11 -27.23 9.20
CA LEU A 108 20.00 -27.92 9.85
C LEU A 108 19.14 -28.64 8.80
N VAL A 109 18.62 -27.92 7.80
CA VAL A 109 17.74 -28.53 6.78
C VAL A 109 18.47 -29.64 6.02
N GLN A 110 19.75 -29.47 5.70
CA GLN A 110 20.55 -30.50 5.05
C GLN A 110 20.69 -31.77 5.91
N SER A 111 20.81 -31.65 7.23
CA SER A 111 20.87 -32.82 8.12
C SER A 111 19.50 -33.52 8.20
N LEU A 112 18.40 -32.75 8.31
CA LEU A 112 17.02 -33.29 8.29
C LEU A 112 16.67 -34.01 6.97
N LEU A 113 17.25 -33.58 5.84
CA LEU A 113 17.08 -34.27 4.55
C LEU A 113 17.90 -35.57 4.47
N LYS A 114 19.04 -35.63 5.16
CA LYS A 114 19.97 -36.76 5.14
C LYS A 114 19.56 -37.89 6.08
N ASP A 115 19.08 -37.56 7.28
CA ASP A 115 18.75 -38.53 8.31
C ASP A 115 17.25 -38.48 8.69
N PRO A 116 16.46 -39.51 8.34
CA PRO A 116 15.04 -39.54 8.67
C PRO A 116 14.75 -39.72 10.17
N VAL A 117 15.67 -40.30 10.94
CA VAL A 117 15.53 -40.47 12.40
C VAL A 117 15.74 -39.14 13.09
N GLU A 118 16.79 -38.41 12.72
CA GLU A 118 17.02 -37.04 13.19
C GLU A 118 15.84 -36.13 12.83
N ARG A 119 15.32 -36.26 11.60
CA ARG A 119 14.14 -35.51 11.16
C ARG A 119 12.90 -35.80 12.03
N ALA A 120 12.63 -37.07 12.33
CA ALA A 120 11.51 -37.44 13.19
C ALA A 120 11.66 -36.84 14.58
N TYR A 121 12.85 -36.95 15.19
CA TYR A 121 13.15 -36.35 16.49
C TYR A 121 12.98 -34.82 16.47
N PHE A 122 13.51 -34.14 15.44
CA PHE A 122 13.40 -32.69 15.30
C PHE A 122 11.93 -32.24 15.29
N PHE A 123 11.07 -32.87 14.48
CA PHE A 123 9.66 -32.46 14.41
C PHE A 123 8.85 -32.81 15.66
N GLN A 124 9.29 -33.80 16.44
CA GLN A 124 8.64 -34.19 17.67
C GLN A 124 9.05 -33.31 18.86
N GLU A 125 10.35 -33.06 19.03
CA GLU A 125 10.90 -32.47 20.26
C GLU A 125 11.37 -31.02 20.07
N VAL A 126 11.97 -30.69 18.92
CA VAL A 126 12.62 -29.39 18.70
C VAL A 126 11.67 -28.38 18.05
N PHE A 127 10.99 -28.79 16.97
CA PHE A 127 10.13 -27.93 16.16
C PHE A 127 8.99 -27.28 16.96
N PRO A 128 8.26 -27.98 17.86
CA PRO A 128 7.18 -27.36 18.63
C PRO A 128 7.67 -26.29 19.61
N VAL A 129 8.95 -26.35 20.01
CA VAL A 129 9.57 -25.43 20.96
C VAL A 129 10.17 -24.24 20.21
N GLU A 130 11.10 -24.50 19.28
CA GLU A 130 11.88 -23.47 18.58
C GLU A 130 11.10 -22.77 17.46
N TYR A 131 10.24 -23.52 16.76
CA TYR A 131 9.41 -23.03 15.66
C TYR A 131 7.92 -23.02 16.05
N GLY A 132 7.65 -22.98 17.34
CA GLY A 132 6.32 -23.04 17.92
C GLY A 132 5.54 -21.73 17.89
N PRO A 133 4.58 -21.55 18.81
CA PRO A 133 3.76 -20.35 18.91
C PRO A 133 4.55 -19.04 19.07
N GLN A 134 5.72 -19.08 19.73
CA GLN A 134 6.56 -17.89 19.91
C GLN A 134 7.16 -17.41 18.58
N PHE A 135 7.64 -18.34 17.76
CA PHE A 135 8.14 -18.05 16.41
C PHE A 135 7.02 -17.49 15.52
N ASP A 136 5.86 -18.14 15.50
CA ASP A 136 4.69 -17.68 14.74
C ASP A 136 4.25 -16.27 15.18
N SER A 137 4.28 -15.99 16.49
CA SER A 137 3.92 -14.67 17.04
C SER A 137 4.92 -13.60 16.62
N ALA A 138 6.22 -13.90 16.64
CA ALA A 138 7.25 -12.97 16.18
C ALA A 138 7.06 -12.61 14.69
N LEU A 139 6.74 -13.60 13.84
CA LEU A 139 6.39 -13.38 12.44
C LEU A 139 5.16 -12.47 12.29
N HIS A 140 4.11 -12.72 13.08
CA HIS A 140 2.90 -11.90 13.06
C HIS A 140 3.17 -10.46 13.49
N VAL A 141 3.99 -10.25 14.53
CA VAL A 141 4.36 -8.90 14.98
C VAL A 141 5.09 -8.14 13.87
N LEU A 142 6.11 -8.75 13.27
CA LEU A 142 6.89 -8.13 12.18
C LEU A 142 6.02 -7.81 10.96
N LEU A 143 5.16 -8.76 10.56
CA LEU A 143 4.25 -8.55 9.43
C LEU A 143 3.24 -7.44 9.74
N TRP A 144 2.64 -7.46 10.93
CA TRP A 144 1.66 -6.44 11.33
C TRP A 144 2.26 -5.05 11.38
N GLU A 145 3.50 -4.93 11.87
CA GLU A 145 4.23 -3.67 11.88
C GLU A 145 4.42 -3.13 10.45
N LEU A 146 4.88 -3.98 9.52
CA LEU A 146 5.03 -3.62 8.11
C LEU A 146 3.71 -3.14 7.50
N LEU A 147 2.63 -3.92 7.65
CA LEU A 147 1.32 -3.62 7.09
C LEU A 147 0.73 -2.33 7.69
N SER A 148 0.85 -2.15 9.00
CA SER A 148 0.34 -0.96 9.70
C SER A 148 1.06 0.31 9.27
N LYS A 149 2.37 0.23 8.98
CA LYS A 149 3.14 1.37 8.48
C LYS A 149 2.82 1.64 7.00
N LEU A 150 2.67 0.61 6.18
CA LEU A 150 2.28 0.72 4.78
C LEU A 150 0.93 1.43 4.63
N GLU A 151 -0.06 1.09 5.46
CA GLU A 151 -1.36 1.75 5.46
C GLU A 151 -1.26 3.25 5.79
N LYS A 152 -0.39 3.62 6.74
CA LYS A 152 -0.20 5.03 7.13
C LYS A 152 0.50 5.86 6.06
N LEU A 153 1.30 5.24 5.20
CA LEU A 153 1.99 5.94 4.11
C LEU A 153 1.07 6.32 2.95
N LEU A 154 -0.06 5.63 2.80
CA LEU A 154 -0.94 5.78 1.64
C LEU A 154 -2.30 6.30 2.11
N PRO A 155 -2.39 7.60 2.48
CA PRO A 155 -3.65 8.20 2.87
C PRO A 155 -4.66 8.12 1.72
N VAL A 156 -5.92 7.91 2.06
CA VAL A 156 -7.02 7.97 1.08
C VAL A 156 -7.12 9.42 0.59
N PRO A 157 -6.97 9.67 -0.73
CA PRO A 157 -7.06 11.02 -1.26
C PRO A 157 -8.49 11.57 -1.11
N ASP A 158 -8.59 12.86 -0.80
CA ASP A 158 -9.89 13.54 -0.82
C ASP A 158 -10.37 13.81 -2.27
N LEU A 159 -11.58 14.33 -2.42
CA LEU A 159 -12.13 14.63 -3.74
C LEU A 159 -11.27 15.64 -4.51
N LYS A 160 -10.70 16.64 -3.83
CA LYS A 160 -9.87 17.67 -4.48
C LYS A 160 -8.58 17.07 -5.05
N GLN A 161 -7.91 16.23 -4.26
CA GLN A 161 -6.71 15.51 -4.66
C GLN A 161 -7.00 14.56 -5.82
N THR A 162 -8.10 13.81 -5.74
CA THR A 162 -8.50 12.85 -6.79
C THR A 162 -8.81 13.55 -8.11
N VAL A 163 -9.50 14.71 -8.07
CA VAL A 163 -9.78 15.52 -9.27
C VAL A 163 -8.49 16.04 -9.90
N ALA A 164 -7.54 16.51 -9.10
CA ALA A 164 -6.25 16.98 -9.60
C ALA A 164 -5.46 15.88 -10.33
N TRP A 165 -5.43 14.66 -9.76
CA TRP A 165 -4.76 13.51 -10.38
C TRP A 165 -5.44 13.08 -11.68
N LEU A 166 -6.77 13.02 -11.72
CA LEU A 166 -7.52 12.69 -12.93
C LEU A 166 -7.32 13.73 -14.04
N GLY A 167 -7.21 15.01 -13.68
CA GLY A 167 -6.89 16.08 -14.64
C GLY A 167 -5.51 15.91 -15.29
N SER A 168 -4.56 15.31 -14.56
CA SER A 168 -3.21 14.99 -15.08
C SER A 168 -3.13 13.70 -15.88
N ALA A 169 -4.19 12.88 -15.91
CA ALA A 169 -4.24 11.58 -16.58
C ALA A 169 -5.57 11.35 -17.34
N PRO A 170 -5.77 11.98 -18.52
CA PRO A 170 -7.05 11.96 -19.25
C PRO A 170 -7.56 10.57 -19.62
N SER A 171 -6.66 9.62 -19.89
CA SER A 171 -7.00 8.23 -20.23
C SER A 171 -7.61 7.44 -19.06
N LEU A 172 -7.34 7.83 -17.80
CA LEU A 172 -7.98 7.25 -16.63
C LEU A 172 -9.39 7.80 -16.43
N LEU A 173 -9.62 9.07 -16.77
CA LEU A 173 -10.93 9.71 -16.68
C LEU A 173 -11.96 9.01 -17.57
N GLU A 174 -11.61 8.70 -18.82
CA GLU A 174 -12.51 8.00 -19.75
C GLU A 174 -12.92 6.62 -19.22
N LYS A 175 -11.98 5.88 -18.61
CA LYS A 175 -12.27 4.59 -17.97
C LYS A 175 -13.19 4.73 -16.75
N CYS A 176 -13.02 5.77 -15.94
CA CYS A 176 -13.89 6.04 -14.80
C CYS A 176 -15.32 6.39 -15.23
N VAL A 177 -15.49 7.18 -16.29
CA VAL A 177 -16.81 7.57 -16.81
C VAL A 177 -17.58 6.38 -17.39
N GLN A 178 -16.88 5.35 -17.87
CA GLN A 178 -17.46 4.11 -18.41
C GLN A 178 -17.85 3.08 -17.33
N SER A 179 -17.53 3.32 -16.05
CA SER A 179 -17.91 2.41 -14.96
C SER A 179 -19.43 2.34 -14.74
N SER A 180 -19.96 1.16 -14.41
CA SER A 180 -21.40 0.94 -14.39
C SER A 180 -22.08 1.57 -13.16
N PRO A 181 -23.22 2.27 -13.30
CA PRO A 181 -24.01 2.78 -12.18
C PRO A 181 -24.52 1.69 -11.22
N GLU A 182 -24.59 0.45 -11.70
CA GLU A 182 -25.14 -0.70 -10.98
C GLU A 182 -24.23 -1.13 -9.80
N GLU A 183 -22.91 -1.08 -9.98
CA GLU A 183 -21.91 -1.41 -8.95
C GLU A 183 -21.96 -0.42 -7.77
N LEU A 184 -22.15 0.87 -8.08
CA LEU A 184 -22.32 1.92 -7.06
C LEU A 184 -23.64 1.72 -6.29
N GLY A 185 -24.73 1.38 -6.99
CA GLY A 185 -26.03 1.13 -6.38
C GLY A 185 -25.99 -0.01 -5.35
N LEU A 186 -25.33 -1.13 -5.68
CA LEU A 186 -25.15 -2.26 -4.75
C LEU A 186 -24.30 -1.87 -3.54
N THR A 187 -23.26 -1.07 -3.78
CA THR A 187 -22.38 -0.56 -2.72
C THR A 187 -23.16 0.31 -1.73
N PHE A 188 -23.94 1.29 -2.21
CA PHE A 188 -24.75 2.14 -1.33
C PHE A 188 -25.78 1.34 -0.53
N LYS A 189 -26.42 0.33 -1.14
CA LYS A 189 -27.35 -0.57 -0.44
C LYS A 189 -26.66 -1.28 0.73
N HIS A 190 -25.48 -1.85 0.50
CA HIS A 190 -24.71 -2.53 1.54
C HIS A 190 -24.37 -1.59 2.71
N TYR A 191 -23.82 -0.40 2.43
CA TYR A 191 -23.48 0.54 3.50
C TYR A 191 -24.71 1.05 4.26
N LYS A 192 -25.85 1.16 3.58
CA LYS A 192 -27.13 1.55 4.20
C LYS A 192 -27.64 0.45 5.13
N SER A 193 -27.59 -0.82 4.70
CA SER A 193 -27.99 -1.96 5.54
C SER A 193 -27.06 -2.18 6.73
N SER A 194 -25.77 -1.85 6.60
CA SER A 194 -24.78 -2.00 7.67
C SER A 194 -24.74 -0.83 8.66
N GLY A 195 -25.59 0.19 8.49
CA GLY A 195 -25.64 1.36 9.38
C GLY A 195 -24.40 2.27 9.32
N LEU A 196 -23.55 2.11 8.30
CA LEU A 196 -22.28 2.83 8.15
C LEU A 196 -22.45 4.17 7.41
N LEU A 197 -23.54 4.36 6.67
CA LEU A 197 -23.88 5.65 6.07
C LEU A 197 -24.42 6.60 7.14
N LYS A 198 -23.54 7.43 7.68
CA LYS A 198 -23.92 8.58 8.50
C LYS A 198 -23.82 9.83 7.65
N MET A 199 -24.90 10.59 7.57
CA MET A 199 -24.90 11.89 6.91
C MET A 199 -24.69 12.96 7.98
N PRO A 200 -23.48 13.52 8.13
CA PRO A 200 -23.20 14.50 9.18
C PRO A 200 -23.88 15.85 8.94
N TYR A 201 -24.25 16.16 7.69
CA TYR A 201 -24.85 17.45 7.30
C TYR A 201 -26.01 17.26 6.34
N GLY A 202 -27.10 18.01 6.54
CA GLY A 202 -28.25 18.02 5.63
C GLY A 202 -27.95 18.72 4.30
N PRO A 203 -28.75 18.49 3.25
CA PRO A 203 -28.58 19.17 1.97
C PRO A 203 -28.74 20.69 2.13
N SER A 204 -27.90 21.46 1.45
CA SER A 204 -28.04 22.92 1.38
C SER A 204 -29.13 23.29 0.37
N SER A 205 -30.15 24.02 0.81
CA SER A 205 -31.36 24.32 0.00
C SER A 205 -31.19 25.50 -0.95
N THR A 206 -30.10 26.27 -0.86
CA THR A 206 -29.88 27.50 -1.65
C THR A 206 -28.88 27.32 -2.80
N ILE A 207 -28.19 26.17 -2.88
CA ILE A 207 -27.19 25.88 -3.91
C ILE A 207 -27.87 25.36 -5.19
N GLY A 208 -27.63 26.01 -6.33
CA GLY A 208 -28.04 25.50 -7.65
C GLY A 208 -29.37 26.03 -8.21
N SER A 209 -29.99 27.05 -7.60
CA SER A 209 -31.23 27.66 -8.10
C SER A 209 -31.10 28.20 -9.54
N CYS A 210 -29.91 28.67 -9.93
CA CYS A 210 -29.62 29.14 -11.28
C CYS A 210 -29.78 28.06 -12.35
N ILE A 211 -29.60 26.78 -12.01
CA ILE A 211 -29.74 25.66 -12.95
C ILE A 211 -31.20 25.58 -13.41
N MET A 212 -32.14 25.57 -12.45
CA MET A 212 -33.57 25.49 -12.77
C MET A 212 -34.05 26.73 -13.52
N SER A 213 -33.54 27.92 -13.18
CA SER A 213 -33.84 29.15 -13.92
C SER A 213 -33.34 29.09 -15.36
N ALA A 214 -32.12 28.60 -15.60
CA ALA A 214 -31.54 28.48 -16.94
C ALA A 214 -32.28 27.44 -17.81
N LEU A 215 -32.69 26.31 -17.22
CA LEU A 215 -33.44 25.26 -17.93
C LEU A 215 -34.89 25.67 -18.27
N SER A 216 -35.42 26.70 -17.61
CA SER A 216 -36.78 27.20 -17.82
C SER A 216 -36.88 28.30 -18.89
N ILE A 217 -35.78 28.62 -19.59
CA ILE A 217 -35.77 29.64 -20.64
C ILE A 217 -36.53 29.11 -21.88
N PRO A 218 -37.63 29.76 -22.31
CA PRO A 218 -38.38 29.33 -23.48
C PRO A 218 -37.60 29.60 -24.78
N PRO A 219 -37.81 28.80 -25.85
CA PRO A 219 -37.02 28.83 -27.09
C PRO A 219 -37.08 30.15 -27.90
N SER A 220 -37.89 31.13 -27.49
CA SER A 220 -38.11 32.39 -28.20
C SER A 220 -37.71 33.66 -27.43
N GLN A 221 -37.07 33.55 -26.26
CA GLN A 221 -36.58 34.73 -25.54
C GLN A 221 -35.23 35.21 -26.09
N LYS A 222 -35.21 36.41 -26.71
CA LYS A 222 -33.98 37.20 -26.85
C LYS A 222 -33.61 37.74 -25.48
N THR A 223 -32.48 37.32 -24.93
CA THR A 223 -32.00 37.69 -23.60
C THR A 223 -31.63 39.18 -23.57
N ASN A 224 -32.45 40.02 -22.92
CA ASN A 224 -31.99 41.33 -22.45
C ASN A 224 -31.18 41.09 -21.17
N ILE A 225 -29.85 41.13 -21.28
CA ILE A 225 -28.93 40.96 -20.16
C ILE A 225 -29.01 42.21 -19.27
N SER A 226 -29.91 42.20 -18.31
CA SER A 226 -29.95 43.18 -17.22
C SER A 226 -30.74 42.60 -16.05
N ALA A 227 -30.12 41.71 -15.27
CA ALA A 227 -30.33 41.59 -13.82
C ALA A 227 -29.49 40.43 -13.26
N GLY A 228 -28.72 40.70 -12.20
CA GLY A 228 -28.34 39.68 -11.22
C GLY A 228 -26.85 39.38 -11.02
N LEU A 229 -25.94 40.33 -11.24
CA LEU A 229 -24.51 40.16 -10.89
C LEU A 229 -24.27 40.06 -9.36
N GLU A 230 -25.26 40.37 -8.53
CA GLU A 230 -25.15 40.39 -7.07
C GLU A 230 -25.23 38.99 -6.42
N SER A 231 -25.88 38.01 -7.05
CA SER A 231 -26.00 36.66 -6.46
C SER A 231 -24.76 35.78 -6.68
N ILE A 232 -23.92 36.10 -7.67
CA ILE A 232 -22.71 35.31 -8.00
C ILE A 232 -21.60 35.56 -6.98
N HIS A 233 -21.54 36.78 -6.40
CA HIS A 233 -20.52 37.15 -5.41
C HIS A 233 -20.59 36.33 -4.11
N ASN A 234 -21.76 35.81 -3.73
CA ASN A 234 -21.89 34.96 -2.53
C ASN A 234 -21.38 33.53 -2.74
N TYR A 235 -21.39 33.00 -3.97
CA TYR A 235 -20.83 31.68 -4.27
C TYR A 235 -19.30 31.68 -4.27
N ALA A 236 -18.69 32.77 -4.72
CA ALA A 236 -17.23 32.97 -4.70
C ALA A 236 -16.66 33.11 -3.28
N ASN A 237 -17.47 33.42 -2.27
CA ASN A 237 -17.04 33.51 -0.87
C ASN A 237 -17.23 32.21 -0.08
N MET A 238 -18.13 31.31 -0.51
CA MET A 238 -18.29 29.96 0.09
C MET A 238 -17.32 28.94 -0.50
N LEU A 239 -16.95 29.13 -1.77
CA LEU A 239 -15.72 28.57 -2.30
C LEU A 239 -14.59 29.46 -1.77
N HIS A 240 -13.99 29.12 -0.63
CA HIS A 240 -12.58 29.47 -0.47
C HIS A 240 -11.91 29.15 -1.81
N PRO A 241 -11.19 30.10 -2.44
CA PRO A 241 -10.41 29.78 -3.61
C PRO A 241 -9.69 28.48 -3.29
N ILE A 242 -9.86 27.47 -4.14
CA ILE A 242 -8.91 26.37 -4.17
C ILE A 242 -7.62 27.06 -4.59
N THR A 243 -6.91 27.63 -3.62
CA THR A 243 -5.63 28.25 -3.82
C THR A 243 -4.74 27.07 -4.18
N LEU A 244 -4.53 26.91 -5.48
CA LEU A 244 -3.42 26.15 -6.02
C LEU A 244 -2.16 26.89 -5.54
N ILE A 245 -1.74 26.65 -4.29
CA ILE A 245 -0.45 27.10 -3.79
C ILE A 245 0.57 26.21 -4.49
N GLY A 246 0.95 26.62 -5.69
CA GLY A 246 2.25 26.30 -6.24
C GLY A 246 3.29 26.97 -5.38
N LEU A 247 4.02 26.17 -4.61
CA LEU A 247 5.34 26.50 -4.09
C LEU A 247 6.28 26.73 -5.28
N ASP A 248 6.36 27.95 -5.78
CA ASP A 248 7.51 28.42 -6.55
C ASP A 248 8.33 29.38 -5.69
N GLY A 249 9.18 28.79 -4.85
CA GLY A 249 10.27 29.49 -4.24
C GLY A 249 11.47 29.55 -5.19
N TYR A 250 11.54 30.60 -6.02
CA TYR A 250 12.82 31.08 -6.57
C TYR A 250 12.77 32.61 -6.69
N SER A 251 13.39 33.29 -5.71
CA SER A 251 13.68 34.72 -5.77
C SER A 251 14.86 34.96 -6.69
N PHE A 252 14.61 35.47 -7.90
CA PHE A 252 15.65 36.13 -8.70
C PHE A 252 15.75 37.59 -8.25
N VAL A 253 16.82 37.91 -7.52
CA VAL A 253 17.18 39.29 -7.18
C VAL A 253 17.74 39.97 -8.44
N ALA A 254 16.93 40.79 -9.10
CA ALA A 254 17.39 41.70 -10.14
C ALA A 254 18.06 42.92 -9.47
N VAL A 255 19.39 42.94 -9.42
CA VAL A 255 20.17 44.11 -9.00
C VAL A 255 20.28 45.09 -10.16
N TYR A 256 19.53 46.19 -10.11
CA TYR A 256 19.72 47.34 -11.00
C TYR A 256 20.96 48.14 -10.56
N THR A 257 22.07 48.04 -11.28
CA THR A 257 23.21 48.94 -11.11
C THR A 257 23.04 50.20 -11.96
N LYS A 258 22.83 51.32 -11.27
CA LYS A 258 22.77 52.68 -11.84
C LYS A 258 24.21 53.12 -12.18
N ARG A 259 24.62 53.04 -13.45
CA ARG A 259 25.87 53.69 -13.92
C ARG A 259 25.69 55.21 -13.89
N LYS A 260 26.43 55.89 -13.01
CA LYS A 260 26.72 57.33 -13.17
C LYS A 260 27.93 57.48 -14.07
N PHE A 261 27.76 58.26 -15.15
CA PHE A 261 28.85 58.79 -15.97
C PHE A 261 29.58 59.90 -15.20
N GLN A 262 30.91 59.95 -15.33
CA GLN A 262 31.72 61.14 -15.02
C GLN A 262 32.85 61.24 -16.07
N PRO A 263 33.18 62.44 -16.56
CA PRO A 263 33.93 62.61 -17.81
C PRO A 263 35.45 62.55 -17.63
N LEU A 264 36.13 62.21 -18.72
CA LEU A 264 37.59 62.17 -18.86
C LEU A 264 38.26 63.52 -18.56
N LYS A 265 39.41 63.46 -17.93
CA LYS A 265 40.53 64.40 -18.13
C LYS A 265 41.67 63.64 -18.79
#